data_AF-A0A1H6YTZ6-F1
#
_entry.id   AF-A0A1H6YTZ6-F1
#
_cell.length_a   1.000
_cell.length_b   1.000
_cell.length_c   1.000
_cell.angle_alpha   90.00
_cell.angle_beta   90.00
_cell.angle_gamma   90.00
#
_symmetry.space_group_name_H-M   'P 1'
#
loop_
_entity.id
_entity.type
_entity.pdbx_description
1 polymer ?
#
loop_
_entity_poly.entity_id
_entity_poly.type
_entity_poly.pdbx_seq_one_letter_code
_entity_poly.pdbx_strand_id
1 'polypeptide(L)'
;MRERRNEYREALAPREWIDFMPANYLNSMHPEAIFVQKLLVVRHAPSGRAILFGDTLKTIGNGQVQVESVAAETIDAVLAEPFGLPGLSGVRREKPCPT
;
A
#
# COMPACT_ATOMS: atom_id res chain seq x y z
N MET A 1 -6.30 6.64 28.53
CA MET A 1 -7.44 6.07 27.77
C MET A 1 -7.02 5.92 26.31
N ARG A 2 -7.36 4.81 25.64
CA ARG A 2 -7.13 4.63 24.21
C ARG A 2 -8.44 5.00 23.48
N GLU A 3 -8.40 6.03 22.64
CA GLU A 3 -9.56 6.40 21.81
C GLU A 3 -9.79 5.33 20.74
N ARG A 4 -11.03 4.83 20.62
CA ARG A 4 -11.40 3.91 19.54
C ARG A 4 -11.86 4.74 18.34
N ARG A 5 -11.14 4.64 17.22
CA ARG A 5 -11.61 5.13 15.91
C ARG A 5 -12.25 3.99 15.14
N ASN A 6 -13.28 4.33 14.37
CA ASN A 6 -13.86 3.39 13.42
C ASN A 6 -12.94 3.35 12.20
N GLU A 7 -12.29 2.22 11.95
CA GLU A 7 -11.34 2.07 10.83
C GLU A 7 -12.09 1.78 9.53
N TYR A 8 -13.12 0.94 9.59
CA TYR A 8 -13.99 0.62 8.48
C TYR A 8 -15.35 0.13 8.99
N ARG A 9 -16.33 0.00 8.07
CA ARG A 9 -17.63 -0.62 8.35
C ARG A 9 -17.94 -1.61 7.24
N GLU A 10 -18.34 -2.82 7.63
CA GLU A 10 -18.71 -3.89 6.70
C GLU A 10 -20.18 -4.29 6.87
N ALA A 11 -20.80 -4.67 5.75
CA ALA A 11 -22.07 -5.40 5.76
C ALA A 11 -21.81 -6.90 5.92
N LEU A 12 -22.68 -7.59 6.66
CA LEU A 12 -22.58 -9.03 6.97
C LEU A 12 -23.18 -9.95 5.88
N ALA A 13 -23.38 -9.43 4.66
CA ALA A 13 -23.91 -10.21 3.54
C ALA A 13 -22.80 -11.03 2.87
N PRO A 14 -23.10 -12.23 2.33
CA PRO A 14 -22.19 -12.95 1.45
C PRO A 14 -21.78 -12.08 0.25
N ARG A 15 -20.54 -12.23 -0.20
CA ARG A 15 -20.00 -11.53 -1.38
C ARG A 15 -19.51 -12.56 -2.37
N GLU A 16 -19.96 -12.42 -3.60
CA GLU A 16 -19.47 -13.22 -4.71
C GLU A 16 -18.18 -12.60 -5.26
N TRP A 17 -17.36 -13.38 -5.96
CA TRP A 17 -16.11 -12.89 -6.56
C TRP A 17 -16.31 -11.66 -7.45
N ILE A 18 -17.45 -11.60 -8.15
CA ILE A 18 -17.81 -10.49 -9.03
C ILE A 18 -17.99 -9.16 -8.27
N ASP A 19 -18.38 -9.20 -6.99
CA ASP A 19 -18.60 -8.00 -6.18
C ASP A 19 -17.31 -7.25 -5.84
N PHE A 20 -16.15 -7.92 -5.97
CA PHE A 20 -14.85 -7.30 -5.76
C PHE A 20 -14.35 -6.55 -7.00
N MET A 21 -14.84 -6.87 -8.21
CA MET A 21 -14.38 -6.21 -9.45
C MET A 21 -14.68 -4.71 -9.44
N PRO A 22 -15.90 -4.23 -9.09
CA PRO A 22 -16.17 -2.79 -9.00
C PRO A 22 -15.30 -2.08 -7.96
N ALA A 23 -15.08 -2.69 -6.80
CA ALA A 23 -14.25 -2.12 -5.74
C ALA A 23 -12.78 -2.01 -6.15
N ASN A 24 -12.25 -3.05 -6.81
CA ASN A 24 -10.88 -3.05 -7.34
C ASN A 24 -10.72 -2.01 -8.46
N TYR A 25 -11.69 -1.92 -9.38
CA TYR A 25 -11.67 -0.90 -10.43
C TYR A 25 -11.65 0.51 -9.85
N LEU A 26 -12.52 0.80 -8.87
CA LEU A 26 -12.54 2.09 -8.19
C LEU A 26 -11.20 2.37 -7.49
N ASN A 27 -10.67 1.41 -6.73
CA ASN A 27 -9.40 1.57 -6.00
C ASN A 27 -8.19 1.75 -6.92
N SER A 28 -8.23 1.25 -8.16
CA SER A 28 -7.12 1.30 -9.12
C SER A 28 -7.25 2.41 -10.16
N MET A 29 -8.41 3.04 -10.31
CA MET A 29 -8.67 4.00 -11.41
C MET A 29 -9.21 5.35 -10.94
N HIS A 30 -9.85 5.43 -9.77
CA HIS A 30 -10.46 6.67 -9.32
C HIS A 30 -9.38 7.69 -8.92
N PRO A 31 -9.41 8.95 -9.42
CA PRO A 31 -8.40 9.96 -9.11
C PRO A 31 -8.20 10.24 -7.61
N GLU A 32 -9.26 10.04 -6.82
CA GLU A 32 -9.21 10.22 -5.36
C GLU A 32 -8.74 8.98 -4.59
N ALA A 33 -8.57 7.83 -5.26
CA ALA A 33 -8.11 6.62 -4.60
C ALA A 33 -6.62 6.75 -4.23
N ILE A 34 -6.29 6.41 -2.98
CA ILE A 34 -4.93 6.53 -2.44
C ILE A 34 -3.89 5.74 -3.26
N PHE A 35 -4.31 4.60 -3.82
CA PHE A 35 -3.45 3.73 -4.64
C PHE A 35 -3.18 4.28 -6.04
N VAL A 36 -3.97 5.25 -6.52
CA VAL A 36 -3.72 6.02 -7.75
C VAL A 36 -2.78 7.19 -7.45
N GLN A 37 -2.93 7.82 -6.29
CA GLN A 37 -2.18 9.02 -5.93
C GLN A 37 -0.77 8.73 -5.39
N LYS A 38 -0.58 7.60 -4.72
CA LYS A 38 0.63 7.31 -3.94
C LYS A 38 1.07 5.87 -4.12
N LEU A 39 2.39 5.67 -4.20
CA LEU A 39 3.01 4.38 -3.94
C LEU A 39 2.78 4.03 -2.46
N LEU A 40 1.98 3.01 -2.18
CA LEU A 40 1.72 2.55 -0.82
C LEU A 40 2.09 1.07 -0.70
N VAL A 41 3.07 0.77 0.15
CA VAL A 41 3.49 -0.59 0.44
C VAL A 41 3.56 -0.77 1.95
N VAL A 42 2.99 -1.86 2.44
CA VAL A 42 3.05 -2.22 3.87
C VAL A 42 3.49 -3.65 3.99
N ARG A 43 4.53 -3.89 4.80
CA ARG A 43 4.95 -5.25 5.16
C ARG A 43 5.02 -5.37 6.67
N HIS A 44 4.33 -6.38 7.19
CA HIS A 44 4.42 -6.79 8.58
C HIS A 44 5.46 -7.91 8.72
N ALA A 45 6.22 -7.87 9.81
CA ALA A 45 7.18 -8.89 10.22
C ALA A 45 7.07 -9.10 11.75
N PRO A 46 7.59 -10.22 12.30
CA PRO A 46 7.57 -10.43 13.75
C PRO A 46 8.26 -9.31 14.55
N SER A 47 9.28 -8.67 13.96
CA SER A 47 10.03 -7.56 14.58
C SER A 47 9.34 -6.20 14.45
N GLY A 48 8.26 -6.08 13.67
CA GLY A 48 7.65 -4.78 13.39
C GLY A 48 6.90 -4.66 12.07
N ARG A 49 6.86 -3.45 11.52
CA ARG A 49 6.34 -3.20 10.16
C ARG A 49 7.08 -2.07 9.46
N ALA A 50 7.21 -2.21 8.15
CA ALA A 50 7.65 -1.16 7.26
C ALA A 50 6.46 -0.65 6.45
N ILE A 51 6.40 0.67 6.24
CA ILE A 51 5.36 1.36 5.48
C ILE A 51 6.06 2.35 4.55
N LEU A 52 5.96 2.15 3.24
CA LEU A 52 6.32 3.15 2.25
C LEU A 52 5.05 3.87 1.82
N PHE A 53 5.00 5.19 2.00
CA PHE A 53 3.88 6.04 1.60
C PHE A 53 4.38 7.22 0.75
N GLY A 54 4.16 7.14 -0.56
CA GLY A 54 4.81 8.01 -1.53
C GLY A 54 6.32 7.83 -1.49
N ASP A 55 7.00 8.87 -1.03
CA ASP A 55 8.45 8.98 -0.86
C ASP A 55 8.86 8.92 0.62
N THR A 56 7.97 8.48 1.51
CA THR A 56 8.26 8.42 2.96
C THR A 56 8.29 6.98 3.42
N LEU A 57 9.43 6.52 3.94
CA LEU A 57 9.57 5.21 4.58
C LEU A 57 9.42 5.37 6.09
N LYS A 58 8.50 4.59 6.66
CA LYS A 58 8.26 4.49 8.09
C LYS A 58 8.51 3.06 8.56
N THR A 59 9.46 2.89 9.46
CA THR A 59 9.79 1.61 10.08
C THR A 59 9.43 1.65 11.55
N ILE A 60 8.68 0.67 12.01
CA ILE A 60 8.21 0.55 13.40
C ILE A 60 8.67 -0.81 13.91
N GLY A 61 9.48 -0.85 14.96
CA GLY A 61 10.02 -2.09 15.53
C GLY A 61 10.88 -1.83 16.75
N ASN A 62 11.06 -2.83 17.62
CA ASN A 62 11.88 -2.74 18.84
C ASN A 62 11.54 -1.52 19.74
N GLY A 63 10.26 -1.15 19.81
CA GLY A 63 9.79 0.01 20.58
C GLY A 63 10.13 1.38 19.95
N GLN A 64 10.71 1.41 18.75
CA GLN A 64 11.11 2.61 18.05
C GLN A 64 10.28 2.84 16.77
N VAL A 65 10.20 4.10 16.37
CA VAL A 65 9.61 4.54 15.12
C VAL A 65 10.64 5.40 14.40
N GLN A 66 10.99 5.01 13.19
CA GLN A 66 11.88 5.74 12.30
C GLN A 66 11.08 6.19 11.08
N VAL A 67 11.28 7.43 10.66
CA VAL A 67 10.61 8.01 9.49
C VAL A 67 11.67 8.76 8.69
N GLU A 68 11.78 8.45 7.41
CA GLU A 68 12.75 9.06 6.51
C GLU A 68 12.14 9.31 5.13
N SER A 69 12.66 10.32 4.44
CA SER A 69 12.33 10.57 3.03
C SER A 69 13.24 9.73 2.14
N VAL A 70 12.66 9.18 1.08
CA VAL A 70 13.27 8.28 0.11
C VAL A 70 13.40 9.03 -1.20
N ALA A 71 14.64 9.17 -1.68
CA ALA A 71 14.91 9.76 -2.98
C ALA A 71 14.38 8.85 -4.11
N ALA A 72 14.00 9.43 -5.25
CA ALA A 72 13.39 8.67 -6.34
C ALA A 72 14.31 7.55 -6.86
N GLU A 73 15.62 7.81 -6.91
CA GLU A 73 16.66 6.88 -7.32
C GLU A 73 16.88 5.70 -6.36
N THR A 74 16.42 5.79 -5.10
CA THR A 74 16.57 4.71 -4.12
C THR A 74 15.29 3.91 -3.89
N ILE A 75 14.18 4.28 -4.52
CA ILE A 75 12.88 3.59 -4.37
C ILE A 75 13.01 2.09 -4.71
N ASP A 76 13.72 1.74 -5.78
CA ASP A 76 13.87 0.34 -6.20
C ASP A 76 14.60 -0.50 -5.12
N ALA A 77 15.62 0.07 -4.48
CA ALA A 77 16.31 -0.58 -3.35
C ALA A 77 15.40 -0.70 -2.12
N VAL A 78 14.61 0.33 -1.83
CA VAL A 78 13.62 0.31 -0.74
C VAL A 78 12.55 -0.75 -0.97
N LEU A 79 12.09 -0.95 -2.22
CA LEU A 79 11.14 -2.02 -2.57
C LEU A 79 11.76 -3.42 -2.39
N ALA A 80 13.03 -3.59 -2.78
CA ALA A 80 13.71 -4.87 -2.68
C ALA A 80 14.01 -5.28 -1.23
N GLU A 81 14.69 -4.41 -0.47
CA GLU A 81 15.26 -4.78 0.83
C GLU A 81 14.19 -4.88 1.94
N PRO A 82 13.50 -3.78 2.32
CA PRO A 82 12.40 -3.84 3.28
C PRO A 82 11.21 -4.68 2.84
N PHE A 83 10.84 -4.72 1.55
CA PHE A 83 9.56 -5.31 1.11
C PHE A 83 9.67 -6.63 0.33
N GLY A 84 10.85 -7.00 -0.18
CA GLY A 84 11.03 -8.21 -0.99
C GLY A 84 10.35 -8.14 -2.36
N LEU A 85 10.13 -6.92 -2.88
CA LEU A 85 9.47 -6.68 -4.16
C LEU A 85 10.51 -6.33 -5.23
N PRO A 86 10.25 -6.67 -6.51
CA PRO A 86 11.04 -6.09 -7.59
C PRO A 86 10.89 -4.56 -7.58
N GLY A 87 11.93 -3.85 -8.00
CA GLY A 87 11.85 -2.40 -8.24
C GLY A 87 10.73 -2.03 -9.22
N LEU A 88 10.33 -0.76 -9.25
CA LEU A 88 9.30 -0.25 -10.15
C LEU A 88 9.65 -0.47 -11.62
N SER A 89 10.95 -0.46 -11.94
CA SER A 89 11.50 -0.81 -13.26
C SER A 89 11.10 -2.22 -13.74
N GLY A 90 10.80 -3.14 -12.82
CA GLY A 90 10.37 -4.51 -13.11
C GLY A 90 8.85 -4.71 -13.22
N VAL A 91 8.03 -3.69 -12.93
CA VAL A 91 6.57 -3.79 -12.92
C VAL A 91 6.01 -3.50 -14.32
N ARG A 92 5.43 -4.51 -14.98
CA ARG A 92 4.66 -4.29 -16.21
C ARG A 92 3.37 -3.54 -15.88
N ARG A 93 3.20 -2.34 -16.46
CA ARG A 93 1.90 -1.66 -16.49
C ARG A 93 1.07 -2.24 -17.62
N GLU A 94 0.11 -3.09 -17.28
CA GLU A 94 -0.93 -3.45 -18.25
C GLU A 94 -1.83 -2.24 -18.48
N LYS A 95 -2.20 -1.98 -19.73
CA LYS A 95 -3.20 -0.97 -20.04
C LYS A 95 -4.54 -1.44 -19.47
N PRO A 96 -5.28 -0.60 -18.73
CA PRO A 96 -6.60 -0.96 -18.25
C PRO A 96 -7.50 -1.32 -19.45
N CYS A 97 -8.35 -2.33 -19.26
CA CYS A 97 -9.30 -2.80 -20.26
C CYS A 97 -10.15 -1.61 -20.77
N PRO A 98 -10.22 -1.34 -22.09
CA PRO A 98 -11.15 -0.34 -22.61
C PRO A 98 -12.58 -0.84 -22.38
N THR A 99 -13.41 0.01 -21.77
CA THR A 99 -14.85 -0.20 -21.61
C THR A 99 -15.57 -0.29 -22.94
#